data_AF-A0A963GGK6-F1
#
_entry.id   AF-A0A963GGK6-F1
#
_cell.length_a   1.000
_cell.length_b   1.000
_cell.length_c   1.000
_cell.angle_alpha   90.00
_cell.angle_beta   90.00
_cell.angle_gamma   90.00
#
_symmetry.space_group_name_H-M   'P 1'
#
loop_
_entity.id
_entity.type
_entity.pdbx_description
1 polymer ?
#
loop_
_entity_poly.entity_id
_entity_poly.type
_entity_poly.pdbx_seq_one_letter_code
_entity_poly.pdbx_strand_id
1 'polypeptide(L)'
;MLICIFTGFASGMPLYLLLNLVPAWLKTEGLSLKAIGAFALIQFPYTWKFLWAPLLDRFGILPLMGRRRSWMLVTQLGLLAAIAWLGRLSPAEHLPIVVALTAA
;
A
#
# COMPACT_ATOMS: atom_id res chain seq x y z
N MET A 1 10.29 -22.61 5.94
CA MET A 1 9.99 -21.63 7.00
C MET A 1 10.60 -20.26 6.77
N LEU A 2 11.89 -20.14 6.39
CA LEU A 2 12.54 -18.83 6.19
C LEU A 2 11.81 -17.92 5.20
N ILE A 3 11.32 -18.45 4.07
CA ILE A 3 10.54 -17.67 3.10
C ILE A 3 9.30 -17.04 3.76
N CYS A 4 8.53 -17.79 4.55
CA CYS A 4 7.35 -17.26 5.24
C CYS A 4 7.70 -16.14 6.24
N ILE A 5 8.85 -16.25 6.92
CA ILE A 5 9.32 -15.22 7.87
C ILE A 5 9.68 -13.93 7.10
N PHE A 6 10.48 -14.04 6.04
CA PHE A 6 10.88 -12.88 5.24
C PHE A 6 9.69 -12.23 4.51
N THR A 7 8.79 -13.03 3.94
CA THR A 7 7.58 -12.49 3.30
C THR A 7 6.64 -11.86 4.33
N GLY A 8 6.49 -12.47 5.51
CA GLY A 8 5.72 -11.91 6.61
C GLY A 8 6.27 -10.55 7.07
N PHE A 9 7.57 -10.48 7.34
CA PHE A 9 8.25 -9.25 7.73
C PHE A 9 8.14 -8.16 6.64
N ALA A 10 8.43 -8.51 5.39
CA ALA A 10 8.35 -7.59 4.25
C ALA A 10 6.93 -7.08 4.00
N SER A 11 5.90 -7.88 4.30
CA SER A 11 4.50 -7.46 4.16
C SER A 11 3.97 -6.63 5.34
N GLY A 12 4.54 -6.80 6.55
CA GLY A 12 4.09 -6.09 7.75
C GLY A 12 4.68 -4.67 7.89
N MET A 13 5.92 -4.47 7.45
CA MET A 13 6.62 -3.18 7.52
C MET A 13 5.89 -2.04 6.77
N PRO A 14 5.38 -2.25 5.55
CA PRO A 14 4.67 -1.20 4.82
C PRO A 14 3.35 -0.80 5.45
N LEU A 15 2.63 -1.74 6.07
CA LEU A 15 1.41 -1.45 6.80
C LEU A 15 1.69 -0.54 8.01
N TYR A 16 2.77 -0.83 8.74
CA TYR A 16 3.22 0.04 9.84
C TYR A 16 3.57 1.45 9.33
N LEU A 17 4.25 1.53 8.19
CA LEU A 17 4.63 2.79 7.55
C LEU A 17 3.39 3.63 7.20
N LEU A 18 2.37 3.01 6.60
CA LEU A 18 1.10 3.65 6.28
C LEU A 18 0.33 4.14 7.51
N LEU A 19 0.22 3.32 8.55
CA LEU A 19 -0.65 3.62 9.69
C LEU A 19 -0.02 4.57 10.72
N ASN A 20 1.31 4.55 10.86
CA ASN A 20 2.01 5.34 11.87
C ASN A 20 2.92 6.41 11.26
N LEU A 21 3.73 6.05 10.27
CA LEU A 21 4.74 6.98 9.74
C LEU A 21 4.11 8.06 8.88
N VAL A 22 3.16 7.73 7.99
CA VAL A 22 2.56 8.72 7.09
C VAL A 22 1.75 9.78 7.85
N PRO A 23 0.85 9.45 8.81
CA PRO A 23 0.15 10.46 9.58
C PRO A 23 1.09 11.34 10.42
N ALA A 24 2.15 10.75 10.98
CA ALA A 24 3.16 11.48 11.72
C ALA A 24 3.93 12.45 10.81
N TRP A 25 4.30 12.01 9.60
CA TRP A 25 5.00 12.80 8.61
C TRP A 25 4.15 13.96 8.07
N LEU A 26 2.87 13.70 7.75
CA LEU A 26 1.93 14.76 7.34
C LEU A 26 1.73 15.81 8.44
N LYS A 27 1.75 15.39 9.71
CA LYS A 27 1.70 16.30 10.86
C LYS A 27 2.95 17.16 10.97
N THR A 28 4.15 16.60 10.74
CA THR A 28 5.41 17.37 10.78
C THR A 28 5.52 18.38 9.63
N GLU A 29 4.90 18.08 8.49
CA GLU A 29 4.82 18.95 7.30
C GLU A 29 3.75 20.06 7.45
N GLY A 30 3.10 20.16 8.61
CA GLY A 30 2.15 21.25 8.91
C GLY A 30 0.78 21.12 8.23
N LEU A 31 0.43 19.96 7.69
CA LEU A 31 -0.85 19.75 7.03
C LEU A 31 -2.03 19.75 8.01
N SER A 32 -3.18 20.25 7.54
CA SER A 32 -4.38 20.38 8.37
C SER A 32 -4.89 19.04 8.91
N LEU A 33 -5.46 19.04 10.13
CA LEU A 33 -6.10 17.84 10.71
C LEU A 33 -7.18 17.23 9.82
N LYS A 34 -7.86 18.02 8.97
CA LYS A 34 -8.82 17.52 7.99
C LYS A 34 -8.15 16.61 6.95
N ALA A 35 -6.95 16.95 6.49
CA ALA A 35 -6.19 16.11 5.56
C ALA A 35 -5.72 14.80 6.21
N ILE A 36 -5.30 14.86 7.47
CA ILE A 36 -4.94 13.66 8.25
C ILE A 36 -6.18 12.78 8.49
N GLY A 37 -7.34 13.38 8.78
CA GLY A 37 -8.61 12.66 8.89
C GLY A 37 -9.05 12.01 7.57
N ALA A 38 -8.85 12.70 6.45
CA ALA A 38 -9.07 12.13 5.12
C ALA A 38 -8.15 10.94 4.82
N PHE A 39 -6.95 10.88 5.44
CA PHE A 39 -6.05 9.74 5.35
C PHE A 39 -6.66 8.44 5.92
N ALA A 40 -7.64 8.53 6.82
CA ALA A 40 -8.38 7.34 7.28
C ALA A 40 -9.11 6.62 6.14
N LEU A 41 -9.41 7.31 5.03
CA LEU A 41 -10.05 6.74 3.85
C LEU A 41 -9.17 5.72 3.11
N ILE A 42 -7.87 5.67 3.38
CA ILE A 42 -6.95 4.66 2.81
C ILE A 42 -7.29 3.23 3.25
N GLN A 43 -8.05 3.05 4.33
CA GLN A 43 -8.49 1.73 4.75
C GLN A 43 -9.68 1.18 3.96
N PHE A 44 -10.34 1.99 3.12
CA PHE A 44 -11.49 1.52 2.32
C PHE A 44 -11.18 0.32 1.42
N PRO A 45 -10.08 0.29 0.65
CA PRO A 45 -9.67 -0.89 -0.11
C PRO A 45 -9.55 -2.15 0.74
N TYR A 46 -9.09 -2.02 2.00
CA TYR A 46 -9.01 -3.13 2.94
C TYR A 46 -10.41 -3.62 3.36
N THR A 47 -11.34 -2.71 3.65
CA THR A 47 -12.73 -3.05 4.00
C THR A 47 -13.49 -3.65 2.81
N TRP A 48 -13.27 -3.13 1.60
CA TRP A 48 -13.91 -3.60 0.37
C TRP A 48 -13.15 -4.75 -0.31
N LYS A 49 -12.30 -5.45 0.43
CA LYS A 49 -11.61 -6.65 -0.03
C LYS A 49 -12.55 -7.67 -0.65
N PHE A 50 -13.78 -7.79 -0.17
CA PHE A 50 -14.78 -8.71 -0.71
C PHE A 50 -15.13 -8.44 -2.18
N LEU A 51 -15.00 -7.19 -2.66
CA LEU A 51 -15.37 -6.81 -4.02
C LEU A 51 -14.28 -7.18 -5.03
N TRP A 52 -13.02 -6.94 -4.65
CA TRP A 52 -11.88 -7.18 -5.55
C TRP A 52 -11.24 -8.56 -5.38
N ALA A 53 -11.31 -9.19 -4.19
CA ALA A 53 -10.75 -10.52 -3.96
C ALA A 53 -11.21 -11.60 -4.96
N PRO A 54 -12.51 -11.67 -5.37
CA PRO A 54 -12.96 -12.62 -6.38
C PRO A 54 -12.28 -12.42 -7.74
N LEU A 55 -11.93 -11.17 -8.07
CA LEU A 55 -11.23 -10.84 -9.30
C LEU A 55 -9.81 -11.43 -9.28
N LEU A 56 -9.06 -11.25 -8.19
CA LEU A 56 -7.70 -11.80 -8.07
C LEU A 56 -7.68 -13.33 -8.05
N ASP A 57 -8.68 -13.96 -7.43
CA ASP A 57 -8.73 -15.44 -7.37
C ASP A 57 -9.06 -16.07 -8.74
N ARG A 58 -9.74 -15.32 -9.62
CA ARG A 58 -10.18 -15.80 -10.94
C ARG A 58 -9.15 -15.58 -12.05
N PHE A 59 -8.41 -14.48 -12.01
CA PHE A 59 -7.39 -14.17 -13.03
C PHE A 59 -5.98 -14.46 -12.51
N GLY A 60 -5.19 -15.26 -13.22
CA GLY A 60 -3.76 -15.42 -12.95
C GLY A 60 -2.96 -14.51 -13.88
N ILE A 61 -2.14 -13.60 -13.34
CA ILE A 61 -1.38 -12.64 -14.16
C ILE A 61 -0.23 -13.32 -14.90
N LEU A 62 0.53 -14.19 -14.21
CA LEU A 62 1.63 -14.95 -14.82
C LEU A 62 1.19 -16.40 -15.07
N PRO A 63 1.08 -16.84 -16.34
CA PRO A 63 0.69 -18.21 -16.68
C PRO A 63 1.61 -19.29 -16.10
N LEU A 64 2.88 -18.95 -15.87
CA LEU A 64 3.95 -19.90 -15.53
C LEU A 64 4.11 -20.18 -14.02
N MET A 65 3.62 -19.30 -13.13
CA MET A 65 3.91 -19.40 -11.68
C MET A 65 2.70 -19.80 -10.81
N GLY A 66 1.54 -20.05 -11.43
CA GLY A 66 0.30 -20.34 -10.73
C GLY A 66 -0.34 -19.09 -10.11
N ARG A 67 -1.68 -19.11 -9.99
CA ARG A 67 -2.51 -17.94 -9.62
C ARG A 67 -2.01 -17.21 -8.37
N ARG A 68 -1.83 -17.91 -7.26
CA ARG A 68 -1.45 -17.28 -5.96
C ARG A 68 -0.03 -16.69 -5.94
N ARG A 69 0.95 -17.34 -6.57
CA ARG A 69 2.34 -16.85 -6.56
C ARG A 69 2.52 -15.64 -7.49
N SER A 70 1.83 -15.63 -8.63
CA SER A 70 1.85 -14.49 -9.55
C SER A 70 1.37 -13.20 -8.88
N TRP A 71 0.25 -13.26 -8.17
CA TRP A 71 -0.28 -12.10 -7.44
C TRP A 71 0.62 -11.65 -6.30
N MET A 72 1.18 -12.57 -5.51
CA MET A 72 2.12 -12.20 -4.44
C MET A 72 3.34 -11.45 -4.98
N LEU A 73 3.87 -11.87 -6.13
CA LEU A 73 5.05 -11.24 -6.73
C LEU A 73 4.70 -9.86 -7.30
N VAL A 74 3.56 -9.74 -8.00
CA VAL A 74 3.08 -8.47 -8.54
C VAL A 74 2.78 -7.46 -7.42
N THR A 75 2.10 -7.87 -6.35
CA THR A 75 1.78 -6.94 -5.24
C THR A 75 3.03 -6.53 -4.47
N GLN A 76 4.02 -7.42 -4.28
CA GLN A 76 5.29 -7.03 -3.66
C GLN A 76 6.08 -6.04 -4.51
N LEU A 77 6.15 -6.24 -5.83
CA LEU A 77 6.83 -5.29 -6.73
C LEU A 77 6.09 -3.95 -6.80
N GLY A 78 4.76 -3.97 -6.88
CA GLY A 78 3.94 -2.77 -6.85
C GLY A 78 4.12 -1.98 -5.56
N LEU A 79 4.15 -2.66 -4.42
CA LEU A 79 4.39 -2.04 -3.11
C LEU A 79 5.78 -1.40 -3.03
N LEU A 80 6.81 -2.08 -3.55
CA LEU A 80 8.17 -1.54 -3.58
C LEU A 80 8.26 -0.29 -4.47
N ALA A 81 7.61 -0.30 -5.63
CA ALA A 81 7.52 0.85 -6.51
C ALA A 81 6.75 2.02 -5.85
N ALA A 82 5.64 1.75 -5.18
CA ALA A 82 4.84 2.76 -4.48
C ALA A 82 5.64 3.44 -3.35
N ILE A 83 6.33 2.66 -2.52
CA ILE A 83 7.20 3.19 -1.46
C ILE A 83 8.35 4.01 -2.05
N ALA A 84 9.00 3.52 -3.11
CA ALA A 84 10.09 4.23 -3.77
C ALA A 84 9.63 5.57 -4.37
N TRP A 85 8.40 5.61 -4.89
CA TRP A 85 7.79 6.82 -5.43
C TRP A 85 7.39 7.80 -4.32
N LEU A 86 6.86 7.29 -3.21
CA LEU A 86 6.45 8.08 -2.06
C LEU A 86 7.64 8.84 -1.45
N GLY A 87 8.82 8.22 -1.40
CA GLY A 87 10.05 8.88 -0.94
C GLY A 87 10.58 9.99 -1.85
N ARG A 88 10.06 10.15 -3.07
CA ARG A 88 10.43 11.22 -4.02
C ARG A 88 9.43 12.37 -4.07
N LEU A 89 8.29 12.25 -3.38
CA LEU A 89 7.22 13.24 -3.43
C LEU A 89 7.22 14.12 -2.18
N SER A 90 7.19 15.43 -2.39
CA SER A 90 6.91 16.42 -1.35
C SER A 90 5.40 16.42 -1.04
N PRO A 91 4.96 16.08 0.18
CA PRO A 91 3.54 16.02 0.54
C PRO A 91 2.92 17.42 0.58
N ALA A 92 3.75 18.46 0.70
CA ALA A 92 3.34 19.87 0.64
C ALA A 92 2.87 20.33 -0.76
N GLU A 93 3.39 19.74 -1.84
CA GLU A 93 3.06 20.14 -3.23
C GLU A 93 2.11 19.15 -3.93
N HIS A 94 2.14 17.86 -3.55
CA HIS A 94 1.44 16.78 -4.26
C HIS A 94 0.54 15.91 -3.37
N LEU A 95 -0.17 16.53 -2.43
CA LEU A 95 -1.10 15.86 -1.52
C LEU A 95 -2.05 14.82 -2.20
N PRO A 96 -2.72 15.09 -3.34
CA PRO A 96 -3.60 14.10 -3.96
C PRO A 96 -2.87 12.86 -4.50
N ILE A 97 -1.62 13.02 -4.97
CA ILE A 97 -0.82 11.90 -5.49
C ILE A 97 -0.32 11.03 -4.33
N VAL A 98 0.09 11.65 -3.23
CA VAL A 98 0.49 10.93 -2.00
C VAL A 98 -0.69 10.11 -1.46
N VAL A 99 -1.90 10.67 -1.45
CA VAL A 99 -3.12 9.96 -1.03
C VAL A 99 -3.45 8.80 -1.99
N ALA A 100 -3.36 9.01 -3.31
CA ALA A 100 -3.64 7.96 -4.28
C ALA A 100 -2.65 6.78 -4.17
N LEU A 101 -1.37 7.06 -3.96
CA LEU A 101 -0.32 6.03 -3.81
C LEU A 101 -0.44 5.25 -2.49
N THR A 102 -0.94 5.88 -1.45
CA THR A 102 -1.12 5.23 -0.14
C THR A 102 -2.44 4.48 -0.01
N ALA A 103 -3.42 4.81 -0.86
CA ALA A 103 -4.70 4.11 -0.96
C ALA A 103 -4.68 2.87 -1.88
N ALA A 104 -3.55 2.59 -2.53
CA ALA A 104 -3.36 1.44 -3.42
C ALA A 104 -2.77 0.25 -2.68
#